data_AF-A0A1I1SZ66-F1
#
_entry.id   AF-A0A1I1SZ66-F1
#
_cell.length_a   1.000
_cell.length_b   1.000
_cell.length_c   1.000
_cell.angle_alpha   90.00
_cell.angle_beta   90.00
_cell.angle_gamma   90.00
#
_symmetry.space_group_name_H-M   'P 1'
#
loop_
_entity.id
_entity.type
_entity.pdbx_description
1 polymer ?
#
loop_
_entity_poly.entity_id
_entity_poly.type
_entity_poly.pdbx_seq_one_letter_code
_entity_poly.pdbx_strand_id
1 'polypeptide(L)'
;MLAADRNPAVRVAGVRGFAARGDREALVRATFDPHGLVRHHARILLADTFGAIDYRGRALAALAETGATRPALVGALATLSEFGRRPDRPAVAALVADPRPSVAREARRTLKLLERLP
;
A
#
# COMPACT_ATOMS: atom_id res chain seq x y z
N MET A 1 -8.80 16.76 6.02
CA MET A 1 -7.77 15.79 6.47
C MET A 1 -6.73 15.64 5.36
N LEU A 2 -5.44 15.93 5.61
CA LEU A 2 -4.36 15.92 4.59
C LEU A 2 -4.25 14.59 3.81
N ALA A 3 -4.65 13.46 4.39
CA ALA A 3 -4.63 12.15 3.74
C ALA A 3 -5.66 11.98 2.61
N ALA A 4 -6.70 12.82 2.54
CA ALA A 4 -7.75 12.76 1.51
C ALA A 4 -7.47 13.68 0.31
N ASP A 5 -6.39 14.46 0.35
CA ASP A 5 -6.03 15.36 -0.75
C ASP A 5 -5.64 14.55 -1.98
N ARG A 6 -6.08 14.97 -3.17
CA ARG A 6 -5.77 14.28 -4.43
C ARG A 6 -4.31 14.49 -4.85
N ASN A 7 -3.68 15.59 -4.43
CA ASN A 7 -2.31 15.94 -4.79
C ASN A 7 -1.28 15.13 -3.96
N PRO A 8 -0.45 14.28 -4.60
CA PRO A 8 0.54 13.49 -3.89
C PRO A 8 1.61 14.34 -3.19
N ALA A 9 1.96 15.52 -3.69
CA ALA A 9 2.94 16.41 -3.06
C ALA A 9 2.43 16.94 -1.70
N VAL A 10 1.14 17.30 -1.64
CA VAL A 10 0.48 17.71 -0.39
C VAL A 10 0.44 16.55 0.61
N ARG A 11 0.14 15.33 0.13
CA ARG A 11 0.18 14.15 1.00
C ARG A 11 1.59 13.85 1.52
N VAL A 12 2.64 14.00 0.70
CA VAL A 12 4.04 13.87 1.16
C VAL A 12 4.37 14.90 2.26
N ALA A 13 3.92 16.15 2.13
CA ALA A 13 4.07 17.14 3.20
C ALA A 13 3.34 16.69 4.49
N GLY A 14 2.15 16.12 4.35
CA GLY A 14 1.41 15.50 5.46
C GLY A 14 2.18 14.36 6.15
N VAL A 15 2.84 13.49 5.38
CA VAL A 15 3.68 12.40 5.90
C VAL A 15 4.82 12.94 6.77
N ARG A 16 5.51 14.00 6.33
CA ARG A 16 6.54 14.67 7.14
C ARG A 16 5.96 15.21 8.45
N GLY A 17 4.76 15.77 8.40
CA GLY A 17 4.04 16.23 9.59
C GLY A 17 3.70 15.09 10.57
N PHE A 18 3.35 13.90 10.09
CA PHE A 18 3.13 12.73 10.95
C PHE A 18 4.41 12.31 11.67
N ALA A 19 5.53 12.25 10.95
CA ALA A 19 6.84 11.94 11.53
C ALA A 19 7.25 12.94 12.63
N ALA A 20 7.12 14.24 12.35
CA ALA A 20 7.45 15.30 13.32
C ALA A 20 6.61 15.24 14.61
N ARG A 21 5.36 14.76 14.53
CA ARG A 21 4.47 14.59 15.69
C ARG A 21 4.61 13.23 16.38
N GLY A 22 5.44 12.34 15.86
CA GLY A 22 5.54 10.98 16.36
C GLY A 22 4.30 10.10 16.08
N ASP A 23 3.47 10.45 15.09
CA ASP A 23 2.25 9.71 14.75
C ASP A 23 2.56 8.47 13.91
N ARG A 24 2.98 7.42 14.61
CA ARG A 24 3.37 6.14 14.00
C ARG A 24 2.25 5.53 13.18
N GLU A 25 1.01 5.56 13.65
CA GLU A 25 -0.10 4.93 12.95
C GLU A 25 -0.43 5.63 11.63
N ALA A 26 -0.42 6.96 11.61
CA ALA A 26 -0.63 7.70 10.37
C ALA A 26 0.49 7.44 9.36
N LEU A 27 1.74 7.36 9.81
CA LEU A 27 2.86 6.94 8.96
C LEU A 27 2.68 5.53 8.41
N VAL A 28 2.32 4.57 9.25
CA VAL A 28 2.04 3.19 8.82
C VAL A 28 0.95 3.18 7.75
N ARG A 29 -0.17 3.88 7.95
CA ARG A 29 -1.22 3.99 6.92
C ARG A 29 -0.69 4.59 5.61
N ALA A 30 0.15 5.63 5.69
CA ALA A 30 0.73 6.26 4.51
C ALA A 30 1.70 5.35 3.73
N THR A 31 2.28 4.32 4.36
CA THR A 31 3.11 3.32 3.65
C THR A 31 2.32 2.46 2.65
N PHE A 32 0.98 2.52 2.72
CA PHE A 32 0.04 1.87 1.79
C PHE A 32 -0.76 2.89 0.97
N ASP A 33 -0.27 4.14 0.80
CA ASP A 33 -0.91 5.10 -0.11
C ASP A 33 -0.99 4.53 -1.54
N PRO A 34 -2.08 4.76 -2.30
CA PRO A 34 -2.15 4.29 -3.68
C PRO A 34 -1.04 4.89 -4.58
N HIS A 35 -0.47 6.04 -4.22
CA HIS A 35 0.58 6.72 -4.96
C HIS A 35 1.99 6.33 -4.48
N GLY A 36 2.83 5.87 -5.41
CA GLY A 36 4.18 5.35 -5.11
C GLY A 36 5.09 6.34 -4.39
N LEU A 37 5.10 7.61 -4.81
CA LEU A 37 5.91 8.66 -4.15
C LEU A 37 5.57 8.83 -2.66
N VAL A 38 4.28 8.78 -2.31
CA VAL A 38 3.84 8.94 -0.91
C VAL A 38 4.27 7.71 -0.10
N ARG A 39 4.07 6.50 -0.63
CA ARG A 39 4.53 5.26 0.02
C ARG A 39 6.02 5.28 0.29
N HIS A 40 6.81 5.66 -0.72
CA HIS A 40 8.26 5.71 -0.62
C HIS A 40 8.71 6.62 0.53
N HIS A 41 8.23 7.88 0.56
CA HIS A 41 8.55 8.80 1.64
C HIS A 41 8.05 8.32 3.00
N ALA A 42 6.85 7.76 3.08
CA ALA A 42 6.30 7.23 4.32
C ALA A 42 7.14 6.08 4.88
N ARG A 43 7.63 5.18 4.02
CA ARG A 43 8.47 4.04 4.44
C ARG A 43 9.84 4.48 4.93
N ILE A 44 10.49 5.44 4.25
CA ILE A 44 11.75 6.04 4.72
C ILE A 44 11.54 6.63 6.11
N LEU A 45 10.58 7.54 6.26
CA LEU A 45 10.34 8.23 7.52
C LEU A 45 9.92 7.27 8.64
N LEU A 46 9.11 6.27 8.33
CA LEU A 46 8.75 5.23 9.30
C LEU A 46 9.97 4.43 9.74
N ALA A 47 10.83 4.00 8.81
CA ALA A 47 12.04 3.25 9.12
C ALA A 47 13.01 4.07 10.00
N ASP A 48 13.22 5.33 9.65
CA ASP A 48 14.14 6.23 10.37
C ASP A 48 13.63 6.57 11.78
N THR A 49 12.31 6.70 11.95
CA THR A 49 11.71 7.17 13.22
C THR A 49 11.29 6.03 14.15
N PHE A 50 10.83 4.91 13.58
CA PHE A 50 10.16 3.82 14.32
C PHE A 50 10.64 2.41 13.94
N GLY A 51 11.56 2.29 12.99
CA GLY A 51 11.96 1.02 12.41
C GLY A 51 11.01 0.50 11.32
N ALA A 52 11.56 -0.39 10.48
CA ALA A 52 10.80 -1.03 9.42
C ALA A 52 9.73 -1.99 9.98
N ILE A 53 8.66 -2.20 9.21
CA ILE A 53 7.57 -3.12 9.54
C ILE A 53 7.47 -4.21 8.48
N ASP A 54 6.74 -5.28 8.78
CA ASP A 54 6.36 -6.28 7.77
C ASP A 54 5.31 -5.71 6.80
N TYR A 55 5.78 -5.09 5.72
CA TYR A 55 4.92 -4.52 4.68
C TYR A 55 4.13 -5.59 3.93
N ARG A 56 4.73 -6.77 3.70
CA ARG A 56 4.08 -7.87 2.97
C ARG A 56 2.93 -8.44 3.80
N GLY A 57 3.18 -8.82 5.05
CA GLY A 57 2.15 -9.38 5.94
C GLY A 57 0.99 -8.41 6.14
N ARG A 58 1.27 -7.11 6.32
CA ARG A 58 0.23 -6.09 6.42
C ARG A 58 -0.56 -5.89 5.13
N ALA A 59 0.08 -5.94 3.97
CA ALA A 59 -0.63 -5.86 2.69
C ALA A 59 -1.55 -7.07 2.50
N LEU A 60 -1.10 -8.29 2.82
CA LEU A 60 -1.91 -9.50 2.76
C LEU A 60 -3.12 -9.41 3.73
N ALA A 61 -2.90 -8.92 4.95
CA ALA A 61 -3.99 -8.70 5.91
C ALA A 61 -5.03 -7.71 5.37
N ALA A 62 -4.59 -6.63 4.72
CA ALA A 62 -5.49 -5.65 4.12
C ALA A 62 -6.28 -6.21 2.92
N LEU A 63 -5.74 -7.17 2.17
CA LEU A 63 -6.49 -7.87 1.12
C LEU A 63 -7.55 -8.83 1.68
N ALA A 64 -7.30 -9.41 2.85
CA ALA A 64 -8.21 -10.32 3.53
C ALA A 64 -9.33 -9.61 4.31
N GLU A 65 -9.23 -8.28 4.49
CA GLU A 65 -10.20 -7.50 5.26
C GLU A 65 -11.53 -7.36 4.51
N THR A 66 -12.60 -7.88 5.10
CA THR A 66 -13.97 -7.70 4.60
C THR A 66 -14.36 -6.22 4.63
N GLY A 67 -14.84 -5.71 3.50
CA GLY A 67 -15.27 -4.30 3.41
C GLY A 67 -14.12 -3.30 3.19
N ALA A 68 -12.90 -3.78 2.90
CA ALA A 68 -11.77 -2.91 2.59
C ALA A 68 -12.10 -1.88 1.49
N THR A 69 -11.73 -0.63 1.76
CA THR A 69 -11.99 0.48 0.83
C THR A 69 -11.15 0.34 -0.45
N ARG A 70 -11.62 0.96 -1.54
CA ARG A 70 -10.89 0.97 -2.82
C ARG A 70 -9.44 1.46 -2.67
N PRO A 71 -9.13 2.59 -2.00
CA PRO A 71 -7.75 3.03 -1.82
C PRO A 71 -6.90 2.06 -1.01
N ALA A 72 -7.46 1.42 0.02
CA ALA A 72 -6.76 0.44 0.84
C ALA A 72 -6.33 -0.78 0.02
N LEU A 73 -7.24 -1.33 -0.79
CA LEU A 73 -6.93 -2.48 -1.65
C LEU A 73 -5.91 -2.13 -2.73
N VAL A 74 -6.05 -0.97 -3.39
CA VAL A 74 -5.06 -0.52 -4.38
C VAL A 74 -3.68 -0.33 -3.75
N GLY A 75 -3.62 0.27 -2.56
CA GLY A 75 -2.40 0.46 -1.80
C GLY A 75 -1.72 -0.86 -1.39
N ALA A 76 -2.52 -1.83 -0.94
CA ALA A 76 -2.06 -3.17 -0.58
C ALA A 76 -1.53 -3.94 -1.80
N LEU A 77 -2.28 -3.94 -2.91
CA LEU A 77 -1.84 -4.54 -4.18
C LEU A 77 -0.54 -3.92 -4.68
N ALA A 78 -0.47 -2.59 -4.71
CA ALA A 78 0.73 -1.88 -5.10
C ALA A 78 1.92 -2.21 -4.18
N THR A 79 1.68 -2.41 -2.88
CA THR A 79 2.72 -2.85 -1.95
C THR A 79 3.18 -4.28 -2.22
N LEU A 80 2.27 -5.20 -2.54
CA LEU A 80 2.62 -6.57 -2.95
C LEU A 80 3.34 -6.62 -4.30
N SER A 81 3.16 -5.62 -5.15
CA SER A 81 3.96 -5.52 -6.39
C SER A 81 5.46 -5.30 -6.11
N GLU A 82 5.80 -4.78 -4.93
CA GLU A 82 7.17 -4.46 -4.51
C GLU A 82 7.74 -5.50 -3.52
N PHE A 83 6.91 -6.01 -2.59
CA PHE A 83 7.35 -6.91 -1.51
C PHE A 83 6.72 -8.31 -1.56
N GLY A 84 5.78 -8.54 -2.46
CA GLY A 84 5.08 -9.80 -2.59
C GLY A 84 6.01 -10.91 -3.09
N ARG A 85 5.59 -12.14 -2.83
CA ARG A 85 6.30 -13.36 -3.21
C ARG A 85 5.40 -14.22 -4.08
N ARG A 86 6.01 -15.17 -4.80
CA ARG A 86 5.29 -16.14 -5.65
C ARG A 86 4.13 -16.86 -4.94
N PRO A 87 4.22 -17.25 -3.65
CA PRO A 87 3.08 -17.84 -2.93
C PRO A 87 1.89 -16.90 -2.70
N ASP A 88 2.04 -15.58 -2.87
CA ASP A 88 0.97 -14.60 -2.63
C ASP A 88 0.01 -14.47 -3.83
N ARG A 89 0.33 -15.12 -4.96
CA ARG A 89 -0.47 -15.09 -6.20
C ARG A 89 -1.96 -15.40 -5.97
N PRO A 90 -2.38 -16.41 -5.20
CA PRO A 90 -3.80 -16.72 -5.02
C PRO A 90 -4.59 -15.57 -4.39
N ALA A 91 -4.01 -14.88 -3.40
CA ALA A 91 -4.64 -13.74 -2.73
C ALA A 91 -4.86 -12.57 -3.71
N VAL A 92 -3.89 -12.32 -4.59
CA VAL A 92 -4.00 -11.28 -5.63
C VAL A 92 -4.97 -11.71 -6.75
N ALA A 93 -4.93 -12.97 -7.17
CA ALA A 93 -5.74 -13.49 -8.26
C ALA A 93 -7.25 -13.37 -7.97
N ALA A 94 -7.66 -13.56 -6.71
CA ALA A 94 -9.06 -13.38 -6.29
C ALA A 94 -9.62 -11.97 -6.60
N LEU A 95 -8.76 -10.95 -6.64
CA LEU A 95 -9.14 -9.55 -6.87
C LEU A 95 -9.12 -9.14 -8.35
N VAL A 96 -8.70 -10.01 -9.28
CA VAL A 96 -8.68 -9.73 -10.72
C VAL A 96 -10.09 -9.50 -11.30
N ALA A 97 -11.09 -10.09 -10.66
CA ALA A 97 -12.51 -9.96 -10.98
C ALA A 97 -13.25 -8.99 -10.05
N ASP A 98 -12.54 -8.20 -9.24
CA ASP A 98 -13.18 -7.22 -8.35
C ASP A 98 -14.06 -6.24 -9.14
N PRO A 99 -15.30 -5.94 -8.67
CA PRO A 99 -16.22 -5.06 -9.39
C PRO A 99 -15.69 -3.62 -9.54
N ARG A 100 -14.72 -3.21 -8.72
CA ARG A 100 -14.12 -1.88 -8.79
C ARG A 100 -12.99 -1.88 -9.83
N PRO A 101 -13.12 -1.16 -10.96
CA PRO A 101 -12.17 -1.28 -12.07
C PRO A 101 -10.72 -0.98 -11.72
N SER A 102 -10.47 -0.07 -10.77
CA SER A 102 -9.10 0.26 -10.35
C SER A 102 -8.46 -0.86 -9.52
N VAL A 103 -9.25 -1.59 -8.72
CA VAL A 103 -8.75 -2.73 -7.93
C VAL A 103 -8.40 -3.88 -8.87
N ALA A 104 -9.33 -4.26 -9.76
CA ALA A 104 -9.10 -5.31 -10.74
C ALA A 104 -7.89 -5.04 -11.64
N ARG A 105 -7.70 -3.79 -12.07
CA ARG A 105 -6.55 -3.37 -12.88
C ARG A 105 -5.23 -3.53 -12.12
N GLU A 106 -5.17 -3.03 -10.89
CA GLU A 106 -3.95 -3.14 -10.08
C GLU A 106 -3.67 -4.59 -9.68
N ALA A 107 -4.71 -5.40 -9.46
CA ALA A 107 -4.57 -6.83 -9.19
C ALA A 107 -3.94 -7.56 -10.39
N ARG A 108 -4.42 -7.30 -11.62
CA ARG A 108 -3.81 -7.87 -12.84
C ARG A 108 -2.36 -7.46 -13.00
N ARG A 109 -2.04 -6.19 -12.76
CA ARG A 109 -0.66 -5.68 -12.82
C ARG A 109 0.22 -6.39 -11.80
N THR A 110 -0.24 -6.48 -10.56
CA THR A 110 0.49 -7.12 -9.45
C THR A 110 0.71 -8.59 -9.73
N LEU A 111 -0.33 -9.30 -10.19
CA LEU A 111 -0.24 -10.73 -10.54
C LEU A 111 0.83 -10.99 -11.61
N LYS A 112 0.86 -10.19 -12.68
CA LYS A 112 1.89 -10.28 -13.72
C LYS A 112 3.32 -10.09 -13.20
N LEU A 113 3.50 -9.26 -12.18
CA LEU A 113 4.82 -9.06 -11.56
C LEU A 113 5.20 -10.26 -10.71
N LEU A 114 4.27 -10.77 -9.89
CA LEU A 114 4.47 -11.97 -9.09
C LEU A 114 4.72 -13.22 -9.95
N GLU A 115 4.15 -13.27 -11.16
CA GLU A 115 4.38 -14.31 -12.16
C GLU A 115 5.84 -14.43 -12.62
N ARG A 116 6.56 -13.30 -12.61
CA ARG A 116 7.95 -13.20 -13.07
C ARG A 116 8.98 -13.45 -11.96
N LEU A 117 8.55 -13.52 -10.70
CA LEU A 117 9.43 -13.85 -9.60
C LEU A 117 9.86 -15.32 -9.69
N PRO A 118 11.13 -15.64 -9.37
CA PRO A 118 11.64 -17.01 -9.35
C PRO A 118 10.81 -17.90 -8.42
#